data_AF-A0A822XLR5-F1
#
_entry.id   AF-A0A822XLR5-F1
#
_cell.length_a   1.000
_cell.length_b   1.000
_cell.length_c   1.000
_cell.angle_alpha   90.00
_cell.angle_beta   90.00
_cell.angle_gamma   90.00
#
_symmetry.space_group_name_H-M   'P 1'
#
loop_
_entity.id
_entity.type
_entity.pdbx_description
1 polymer ?
#
loop_
_entity_poly.entity_id
_entity_poly.type
_entity_poly.pdbx_seq_one_letter_code
_entity_poly.pdbx_strand_id
1 'polypeptide(L)'
;MAAMQQAYNPPERPSSNLFKYFRFHINRDSPSATRNALLVVAALIATVTFQAGANPPGGVWQDTKLGHEPGTSIYSKSPVPFTLFLVANTVGLSASISIITYLTIGFPLYAEVITALYSMILTYASSVIAVTPKGSVKYRYVLIGALLPFLLRFIRQTYR
;
A
#
# COMPACT_ATOMS: atom_id res chain seq x y z
N MET A 1 -32.99 -37.78 -8.88
CA MET A 1 -32.27 -36.48 -8.88
C MET A 1 -33.01 -35.54 -7.94
N ALA A 2 -32.50 -35.33 -6.72
CA ALA A 2 -33.10 -34.40 -5.77
C ALA A 2 -32.31 -33.09 -5.79
N ALA A 3 -32.96 -32.02 -6.23
CA ALA A 3 -32.41 -30.68 -6.14
C ALA A 3 -32.32 -30.28 -4.65
N MET A 4 -31.10 -29.98 -4.17
CA MET A 4 -30.93 -29.37 -2.85
C MET A 4 -31.59 -27.98 -2.87
N GLN A 5 -32.73 -27.85 -2.20
CA GLN A 5 -33.34 -26.56 -1.89
C GLN A 5 -32.38 -25.78 -0.99
N GLN A 6 -31.72 -24.78 -1.57
CA GLN A 6 -30.95 -23.81 -0.83
C GLN A 6 -31.94 -22.98 0.02
N ALA A 7 -31.89 -23.14 1.34
CA ALA A 7 -32.80 -22.43 2.24
C ALA A 7 -32.67 -20.92 2.05
N TYR A 8 -33.80 -20.24 1.82
CA TYR A 8 -33.85 -18.78 1.72
C TYR A 8 -33.47 -18.17 3.08
N ASN A 9 -32.28 -17.59 3.18
CA ASN A 9 -31.88 -16.78 4.32
C ASN A 9 -32.29 -15.32 4.04
N PRO A 10 -33.24 -14.75 4.80
CA PRO A 10 -33.60 -13.35 4.64
C PRO A 10 -32.40 -12.44 4.97
N PRO A 11 -32.30 -11.27 4.33
CA PRO A 11 -31.24 -10.30 4.64
C PRO A 11 -31.28 -9.92 6.13
N GLU A 12 -30.13 -9.98 6.81
CA GLU A 12 -29.99 -9.52 8.19
C GLU A 12 -30.47 -8.06 8.29
N ARG A 13 -31.33 -7.77 9.27
CA ARG A 13 -31.77 -6.39 9.53
C ARG A 13 -30.53 -5.52 9.78
N PRO A 14 -30.44 -4.30 9.20
CA PRO A 14 -29.27 -3.46 9.35
C PRO A 14 -29.00 -3.22 10.83
N SER A 15 -27.84 -3.68 11.30
CA SER A 15 -27.43 -3.44 12.68
C SER A 15 -27.14 -1.96 12.85
N SER A 16 -27.60 -1.34 13.94
CA SER A 16 -27.23 0.04 14.31
C SER A 16 -25.71 0.24 14.44
N ASN A 17 -24.96 -0.86 14.60
CA ASN A 17 -23.51 -0.87 14.60
C ASN A 17 -22.94 -1.12 13.19
N LEU A 18 -22.36 -0.08 12.59
CA LEU A 18 -21.77 -0.11 11.24
C LEU A 18 -20.64 -1.13 11.08
N PHE A 19 -19.81 -1.31 12.12
CA PHE A 19 -18.70 -2.26 12.09
C PHE A 19 -19.20 -3.71 12.06
N LYS A 20 -20.30 -4.01 12.75
CA LYS A 20 -20.93 -5.34 12.68
C LYS A 20 -21.52 -5.60 11.29
N TYR A 21 -22.10 -4.57 10.67
CA TYR A 21 -22.71 -4.67 9.34
C TYR A 21 -21.70 -4.97 8.22
N PHE A 22 -20.55 -4.26 8.20
CA PHE A 22 -19.50 -4.45 7.19
C PHE A 22 -18.48 -5.54 7.53
N ARG A 23 -18.67 -6.27 8.63
CA ARG A 23 -17.80 -7.38 8.97
C ARG A 23 -17.93 -8.46 7.89
N PHE A 24 -16.79 -9.03 7.48
CA PHE A 24 -16.78 -10.16 6.57
C PHE A 24 -17.37 -11.41 7.25
N HIS A 25 -18.31 -12.06 6.57
CA HIS A 25 -18.97 -13.28 7.03
C HIS A 25 -18.72 -14.42 6.04
N ILE A 26 -17.96 -15.44 6.46
CA ILE A 26 -17.55 -16.56 5.59
C ILE A 26 -18.73 -17.33 4.96
N ASN A 27 -19.89 -17.34 5.62
CA ASN A 27 -21.10 -18.02 5.15
C ASN A 27 -21.96 -17.15 4.20
N ARG A 28 -21.72 -15.84 4.16
CA ARG A 28 -22.53 -14.86 3.40
C ARG A 28 -21.75 -14.27 2.23
N ASP A 29 -20.48 -13.94 2.46
CA ASP A 29 -19.66 -13.14 1.57
C ASP A 29 -18.75 -14.04 0.71
N SER A 30 -18.78 -13.83 -0.61
CA SER A 30 -17.97 -14.60 -1.55
C SER A 30 -16.47 -14.28 -1.43
N PRO A 31 -15.59 -15.27 -1.23
CA PRO A 31 -14.14 -15.05 -1.20
C PRO A 31 -13.60 -14.33 -2.45
N SER A 32 -14.16 -14.64 -3.63
CA SER A 32 -13.77 -14.01 -4.89
C SER A 32 -14.18 -12.53 -4.96
N ALA A 33 -15.37 -12.19 -4.47
CA ALA A 33 -15.80 -10.79 -4.40
C ALA A 33 -14.94 -9.98 -3.43
N THR A 34 -14.64 -10.55 -2.25
CA THR A 34 -13.74 -9.93 -1.27
C THR A 34 -12.33 -9.76 -1.83
N ARG A 35 -11.79 -10.77 -2.51
CA ARG A 35 -10.49 -10.70 -3.19
C ARG A 35 -10.44 -9.54 -4.19
N ASN A 36 -11.45 -9.41 -5.03
CA ASN A 36 -11.52 -8.33 -6.03
C ASN A 36 -11.59 -6.95 -5.37
N ALA A 37 -12.42 -6.77 -4.34
CA ALA A 37 -12.51 -5.51 -3.61
C ALA A 37 -11.17 -5.14 -2.94
N LEU A 38 -10.50 -6.10 -2.30
CA LEU A 38 -9.20 -5.88 -1.67
C LEU A 38 -8.10 -5.54 -2.69
N LEU A 39 -8.11 -6.15 -3.87
CA LEU A 39 -7.20 -5.81 -4.96
C LEU A 39 -7.39 -4.38 -5.44
N VAL A 40 -8.64 -3.91 -5.58
CA VAL A 40 -8.94 -2.51 -5.94
C VAL A 40 -8.44 -1.56 -4.86
N VAL A 41 -8.76 -1.82 -3.59
CA VAL A 41 -8.30 -0.99 -2.47
C VAL A 41 -6.77 -0.94 -2.41
N ALA A 42 -6.09 -2.08 -2.55
CA ALA A 42 -4.64 -2.14 -2.55
C ALA A 42 -4.02 -1.39 -3.74
N ALA A 43 -4.59 -1.52 -4.94
CA ALA A 43 -4.14 -0.76 -6.11
C ALA A 43 -4.29 0.75 -5.89
N LEU A 44 -5.42 1.21 -5.36
CA LEU A 44 -5.65 2.62 -5.05
C LEU A 44 -4.65 3.17 -4.04
N ILE A 45 -4.38 2.43 -2.95
CA ILE A 45 -3.38 2.84 -1.95
C ILE A 45 -1.98 2.87 -2.59
N ALA A 46 -1.62 1.86 -3.39
CA ALA A 46 -0.34 1.84 -4.11
C ALA A 46 -0.21 3.05 -5.05
N THR A 47 -1.25 3.40 -5.80
CA THR A 47 -1.27 4.58 -6.67
C THR A 47 -1.09 5.87 -5.88
N VAL A 48 -1.88 6.09 -4.81
CA VAL A 48 -1.78 7.31 -4.00
C VAL A 48 -0.42 7.44 -3.33
N THR A 49 0.12 6.32 -2.82
CA THR A 49 1.45 6.33 -2.18
C THR A 49 2.57 6.58 -3.19
N PHE A 50 2.54 5.94 -4.36
CA PHE A 50 3.49 6.21 -5.43
C PHE A 50 3.47 7.67 -5.87
N GLN A 51 2.27 8.23 -6.09
CA GLN A 51 2.11 9.63 -6.49
C GLN A 51 2.66 10.60 -5.45
N ALA A 52 2.42 10.33 -4.16
CA ALA A 52 2.92 11.16 -3.07
C ALA A 52 4.45 11.05 -2.86
N GLY A 53 5.06 9.89 -3.19
CA GLY A 53 6.51 9.73 -3.21
C GLY A 53 7.17 10.46 -4.38
N ALA A 54 6.56 10.38 -5.57
CA ALA A 54 6.99 11.08 -6.78
C ALA A 54 6.82 12.59 -6.71
N ASN A 55 5.72 13.04 -6.11
CA ASN A 55 5.35 14.44 -6.00
C ASN A 55 5.15 14.75 -4.51
N PRO A 56 6.23 15.03 -3.77
CA PRO A 56 6.14 15.26 -2.34
C PRO A 56 5.27 16.48 -2.02
N PRO A 57 4.64 16.54 -0.83
CA PRO A 57 3.85 17.69 -0.40
C PRO A 57 4.61 19.01 -0.54
N GLY A 58 3.96 20.03 -1.09
CA GLY A 58 4.60 21.32 -1.39
C GLY A 58 5.47 21.32 -2.64
N GLY A 59 5.69 20.17 -3.27
CA GLY A 59 6.47 20.04 -4.50
C GLY A 59 7.98 19.98 -4.26
N VAL A 60 8.72 20.23 -5.34
CA VAL A 60 10.18 20.22 -5.36
C VAL A 60 10.71 21.59 -5.81
N TRP A 61 11.88 21.96 -5.32
CA TRP A 61 12.55 23.18 -5.74
C TRP A 61 12.82 23.15 -7.25
N GLN A 62 12.65 24.31 -7.90
CA GLN A 62 12.90 24.49 -9.34
C GLN A 62 14.09 25.42 -9.61
N ASP A 63 14.65 26.01 -8.56
CA ASP A 63 15.72 26.99 -8.63
C ASP A 63 16.94 26.56 -7.79
N THR A 64 18.05 27.27 -7.99
CA THR A 64 19.32 27.05 -7.28
C THR A 64 19.62 28.15 -6.26
N LYS A 65 18.63 28.99 -5.90
CA LYS A 65 18.84 30.14 -5.01
C LYS A 65 18.82 29.69 -3.55
N LEU A 66 19.46 30.44 -2.65
CA LEU A 66 19.38 30.22 -1.20
C LEU A 66 19.70 28.78 -0.74
N GLY A 67 20.59 28.09 -1.46
CA GLY A 67 20.95 26.70 -1.18
C GLY A 67 19.86 25.68 -1.53
N HIS A 68 18.92 26.03 -2.41
CA HIS A 68 17.97 25.08 -2.98
C HIS A 68 18.66 24.16 -3.99
N GLU A 69 18.31 22.89 -3.93
CA GLU A 69 18.73 21.89 -4.90
C GLU A 69 17.52 21.54 -5.78
N PRO A 70 17.53 21.86 -7.09
CA PRO A 70 16.44 21.53 -7.99
C PRO A 70 16.07 20.04 -7.95
N GLY A 71 14.78 19.75 -7.94
CA GLY A 71 14.25 18.38 -7.86
C GLY A 71 14.15 17.83 -6.44
N THR A 72 14.73 18.49 -5.43
CA THR A 72 14.58 18.08 -4.03
C THR A 72 13.32 18.65 -3.39
N SER A 73 12.73 17.90 -2.48
CA SER A 73 11.46 18.23 -1.82
C SER A 73 11.57 19.51 -1.00
N ILE A 74 10.61 20.42 -1.19
CA ILE A 74 10.44 21.61 -0.32
C ILE A 74 10.13 21.17 1.12
N TYR A 75 9.39 20.06 1.29
CA TYR A 75 9.01 19.52 2.60
C TYR A 75 10.21 19.10 3.46
N SER A 76 11.37 18.81 2.83
CA SER A 76 12.61 18.44 3.53
C SER A 76 13.13 19.52 4.50
N LYS A 77 12.67 20.78 4.37
CA LYS A 77 12.94 21.87 5.33
C LYS A 77 12.44 21.56 6.75
N SER A 78 11.52 20.61 6.91
CA SER A 78 11.06 20.08 8.20
C SER A 78 11.43 18.60 8.32
N PRO A 79 12.68 18.26 8.72
CA PRO A 79 13.22 16.91 8.59
C PRO A 79 12.44 15.83 9.33
N VAL A 80 11.89 16.15 10.51
CA VAL A 80 11.14 15.20 11.34
C VAL A 80 9.77 14.86 10.71
N PRO A 81 8.89 15.83 10.42
CA PRO A 81 7.65 15.56 9.69
C PRO A 81 7.88 14.92 8.31
N PHE A 82 8.90 15.36 7.58
CA PHE A 82 9.23 14.79 6.28
C PHE A 82 9.66 13.33 6.37
N THR A 83 10.48 12.97 7.35
CA THR A 83 10.85 11.57 7.63
C THR A 83 9.62 10.74 7.98
N LEU A 84 8.74 11.25 8.85
CA LEU A 84 7.51 10.54 9.23
C LEU A 84 6.61 10.29 8.02
N PHE A 85 6.42 11.31 7.18
CA PHE A 85 5.68 11.21 5.93
C PHE A 85 6.26 10.13 5.01
N LEU A 86 7.56 10.18 4.71
CA LEU A 86 8.20 9.20 3.82
C LEU A 86 8.09 7.77 4.36
N VAL A 87 8.31 7.57 5.66
CA VAL A 87 8.21 6.24 6.29
C VAL A 87 6.76 5.73 6.22
N ALA A 88 5.78 6.53 6.62
CA ALA A 88 4.37 6.13 6.59
C ALA A 88 3.90 5.83 5.16
N ASN A 89 4.32 6.64 4.19
CA ASN A 89 4.00 6.46 2.77
C ASN A 89 4.62 5.15 2.22
N THR A 90 5.88 4.89 2.56
CA THR A 90 6.59 3.66 2.19
C THR A 90 5.92 2.42 2.79
N VAL A 91 5.50 2.47 4.06
CA VAL A 91 4.74 1.38 4.70
C VAL A 91 3.43 1.12 3.95
N GLY A 92 2.70 2.17 3.58
CA GLY A 92 1.45 2.06 2.81
C GLY A 92 1.65 1.39 1.45
N LEU A 93 2.70 1.79 0.72
CA LEU A 93 3.05 1.19 -0.56
C LEU A 93 3.44 -0.29 -0.39
N SER A 94 4.35 -0.61 0.53
CA SER A 94 4.79 -1.98 0.79
C SER A 94 3.66 -2.90 1.25
N ALA A 95 2.76 -2.40 2.09
CA ALA A 95 1.58 -3.16 2.53
C ALA A 95 0.65 -3.46 1.35
N SER A 96 0.45 -2.48 0.45
CA SER A 96 -0.38 -2.63 -0.74
C SER A 96 0.20 -3.63 -1.73
N ILE A 97 1.50 -3.52 -2.04
CA ILE A 97 2.24 -4.50 -2.85
C ILE A 97 2.08 -5.90 -2.25
N SER A 98 2.27 -6.03 -0.93
CA SER A 98 2.08 -7.30 -0.24
C SER A 98 0.64 -7.81 -0.39
N ILE A 99 -0.40 -6.99 -0.30
CA ILE A 99 -1.78 -7.45 -0.55
C ILE A 99 -1.91 -7.96 -1.98
N ILE A 100 -1.46 -7.18 -2.97
CA ILE A 100 -1.56 -7.53 -4.39
C ILE A 100 -0.85 -8.86 -4.66
N THR A 101 0.42 -9.01 -4.28
CA THR A 101 1.20 -10.23 -4.49
C THR A 101 0.48 -11.48 -4.00
N TYR A 102 -0.07 -11.45 -2.78
CA TYR A 102 -0.75 -12.62 -2.21
C TYR A 102 -2.11 -12.88 -2.87
N LEU A 103 -2.87 -11.81 -3.13
CA LEU A 103 -4.16 -11.92 -3.78
C LEU A 103 -4.04 -12.13 -5.28
N THR A 104 -2.87 -12.22 -5.90
CA THR A 104 -2.72 -12.61 -7.31
C THR A 104 -2.08 -13.97 -7.50
N ILE A 105 -1.72 -14.68 -6.43
CA ILE A 105 -1.24 -16.07 -6.51
C ILE A 105 -2.26 -16.93 -7.28
N GLY A 106 -1.78 -17.70 -8.24
CA GLY A 106 -2.59 -18.58 -9.09
C GLY A 106 -3.35 -17.87 -10.22
N PHE A 107 -3.15 -16.57 -10.43
CA PHE A 107 -3.66 -15.90 -11.63
C PHE A 107 -2.84 -16.23 -12.87
N PRO A 108 -3.46 -16.28 -14.06
CA PRO A 108 -2.75 -16.54 -15.32
C PRO A 108 -1.70 -15.46 -15.64
N LEU A 109 -1.88 -14.24 -15.13
CA LEU A 109 -0.97 -13.10 -15.33
C LEU A 109 -0.11 -12.77 -14.09
N TYR A 110 0.14 -13.77 -13.24
CA TYR A 110 0.89 -13.55 -12.00
C TYR A 110 2.30 -12.99 -12.28
N ALA A 111 3.02 -13.53 -13.26
CA ALA A 111 4.39 -13.12 -13.57
C ALA A 111 4.46 -11.65 -14.03
N GLU A 112 3.51 -11.22 -14.86
CA GLU A 112 3.37 -9.87 -15.37
C GLU A 112 3.06 -8.90 -14.24
N VAL A 113 2.14 -9.27 -13.34
CA VAL A 113 1.83 -8.47 -12.14
C VAL A 113 3.07 -8.32 -11.26
N ILE A 114 3.80 -9.40 -11.00
CA ILE A 114 5.01 -9.35 -10.17
C ILE A 114 6.10 -8.49 -10.82
N THR A 115 6.28 -8.60 -12.14
CA THR A 115 7.22 -7.76 -12.89
C THR A 115 6.85 -6.28 -12.80
N ALA A 116 5.57 -5.95 -12.94
CA ALA A 116 5.07 -4.58 -12.77
C ALA A 116 5.30 -4.06 -11.34
N LEU A 117 5.07 -4.89 -10.32
CA LEU A 117 5.33 -4.50 -8.92
C LEU A 117 6.82 -4.26 -8.65
N TYR A 118 7.73 -5.08 -9.20
CA TYR A 118 9.17 -4.83 -9.08
C TYR A 118 9.61 -3.54 -9.77
N SER A 119 9.10 -3.28 -10.98
CA SER A 119 9.34 -2.02 -11.68
C SER A 119 8.84 -0.81 -10.87
N MET A 120 7.66 -0.93 -10.26
CA MET A 120 7.10 0.10 -9.39
C MET A 120 7.95 0.35 -8.13
N ILE A 121 8.47 -0.71 -7.50
CA ILE A 121 9.39 -0.58 -6.35
C ILE A 121 10.65 0.18 -6.74
N LEU A 122 11.25 -0.18 -7.88
CA LEU A 122 12.49 0.45 -8.35
C LEU A 122 12.28 1.94 -8.69
N THR A 123 11.20 2.25 -9.40
CA THR A 123 10.87 3.65 -9.75
C THR A 123 10.49 4.47 -8.52
N TYR A 124 9.79 3.89 -7.54
CA TYR A 124 9.51 4.54 -6.26
C TYR A 124 10.79 4.81 -5.46
N ALA A 125 11.68 3.82 -5.35
CA ALA A 125 12.96 3.99 -4.67
C ALA A 125 13.81 5.08 -5.33
N SER A 126 13.91 5.06 -6.67
CA SER A 126 14.59 6.09 -7.44
C SER A 126 13.99 7.47 -7.20
N SER A 127 12.66 7.57 -7.17
CA SER A 127 11.94 8.81 -6.91
C SER A 127 12.23 9.34 -5.50
N VAL A 128 12.12 8.51 -4.46
CA VAL A 128 12.41 8.91 -3.08
C VAL A 128 13.84 9.39 -2.93
N ILE A 129 14.82 8.71 -3.55
CA ILE A 129 16.22 9.14 -3.56
C ILE A 129 16.39 10.48 -4.27
N ALA A 130 15.75 10.68 -5.42
CA ALA A 130 15.85 11.91 -6.20
C ALA A 130 15.27 13.12 -5.46
N VAL A 131 14.12 12.96 -4.80
CA VAL A 131 13.45 14.08 -4.10
C VAL A 131 13.99 14.32 -2.69
N THR A 132 14.84 13.45 -2.14
CA THR A 132 15.34 13.57 -0.77
C THR A 132 16.77 14.14 -0.74
N PRO A 133 16.96 15.37 -0.27
CA PRO A 133 18.31 15.94 -0.16
C PRO A 133 19.13 15.17 0.88
N LYS A 134 20.45 15.07 0.63
CA LYS A 134 21.37 14.34 1.51
C LYS A 134 21.31 14.90 2.94
N GLY A 135 21.23 14.01 3.93
CA GLY A 135 21.18 14.37 5.34
C GLY A 135 19.79 14.72 5.89
N SER A 136 18.77 14.89 5.05
CA SER A 136 17.41 15.22 5.49
C SER A 136 16.68 14.03 6.12
N VAL A 137 16.94 12.82 5.62
CA VAL A 137 16.35 11.57 6.11
C VAL A 137 17.43 10.52 6.30
N LYS A 138 17.33 9.75 7.38
CA LYS A 138 18.14 8.53 7.57
C LYS A 138 17.48 7.38 6.81
N TYR A 139 18.00 7.03 5.63
CA TYR A 139 17.44 5.98 4.75
C TYR A 139 17.12 4.64 5.44
N ARG A 140 17.82 4.31 6.54
CA ARG A 140 17.50 3.15 7.39
C ARG A 140 16.04 3.10 7.86
N TYR A 141 15.40 4.24 8.14
CA TYR A 141 14.00 4.27 8.58
C TYR A 141 13.04 3.98 7.43
N VAL A 142 13.37 4.44 6.22
CA VAL A 142 12.61 4.13 4.99
C VAL A 142 12.72 2.63 4.69
N LEU A 143 13.91 2.05 4.82
CA LEU A 143 14.12 0.60 4.68
C LEU A 143 13.33 -0.22 5.70
N ILE A 144 13.30 0.20 6.97
CA ILE A 144 12.47 -0.44 8.00
C ILE A 144 10.99 -0.38 7.61
N GLY A 145 10.50 0.78 7.17
CA GLY A 145 9.14 0.94 6.69
C GLY A 145 8.82 0.04 5.49
N ALA A 146 9.78 -0.11 4.57
CA ALA A 146 9.62 -0.96 3.39
C ALA A 146 9.49 -2.45 3.75
N LEU A 147 10.26 -2.92 4.75
CA LEU A 147 10.29 -4.32 5.18
C LEU A 147 9.20 -4.67 6.20
N LEU A 148 8.68 -3.69 6.95
CA LEU A 148 7.75 -3.90 8.06
C LEU A 148 6.53 -4.76 7.68
N PRO A 149 5.78 -4.51 6.58
CA PRO A 149 4.63 -5.33 6.22
C PRO A 149 5.00 -6.79 5.92
N PHE A 150 6.18 -7.04 5.36
CA PHE A 150 6.68 -8.39 5.07
C PHE A 150 7.07 -9.11 6.36
N LEU A 151 7.75 -8.43 7.28
CA LEU A 151 8.13 -8.98 8.59
C LEU A 151 6.90 -9.32 9.44
N LEU A 152 5.93 -8.41 9.54
CA LEU A 152 4.67 -8.65 10.27
C LEU A 152 3.93 -9.86 9.70
N ARG A 153 3.95 -10.04 8.38
CA ARG A 153 3.33 -11.19 7.73
C ARG A 153 4.10 -12.48 7.95
N PHE A 154 5.42 -12.45 7.85
CA PHE A 154 6.28 -13.61 8.10
C PHE A 154 6.08 -14.12 9.53
N ILE A 155 6.15 -13.21 10.51
CA ILE A 155 5.84 -13.50 11.92
C ILE A 155 4.47 -14.18 12.04
N ARG A 156 3.42 -13.57 11.49
CA ARG A 156 2.05 -14.13 11.57
C ARG A 156 1.92 -15.52 10.94
N GLN A 157 2.72 -15.85 9.92
CA GLN A 157 2.73 -17.19 9.31
C GLN A 157 3.46 -18.21 10.19
N THR A 158 4.53 -17.82 10.88
CA THR A 158 5.29 -18.72 11.77
C THR A 158 4.56 -19.04 13.07
N TYR A 159 3.70 -18.14 13.56
CA TYR A 159 2.92 -18.32 14.80
C TYR A 159 1.47 -18.81 14.56
N ARG A 160 1.16 -19.31 13.37
CA ARG A 160 -0.12 -19.97 13.03
C ARG A 160 0.14 -21.44 12.73
#